data_AF-A0A359E8J6-F1
#
_entry.id   AF-A0A359E8J6-F1
#
_cell.length_a   1.000
_cell.length_b   1.000
_cell.length_c   1.000
_cell.angle_alpha   90.00
_cell.angle_beta   90.00
_cell.angle_gamma   90.00
#
_symmetry.space_group_name_H-M   'P 1'
#
loop_
_entity.id
_entity.type
_entity.pdbx_description
1 polymer ?
#
loop_
_entity_poly.entity_id
_entity_poly.type
_entity_poly.pdbx_seq_one_letter_code
_entity_poly.pdbx_strand_id
1 'polypeptide(L)'
;MQELPFNIPKSLSSYVEKFDEDPKKVTQKLKKHLKKRGPDAVGHFLLSWFYHIQDKKSEAVKEALKAKTYAPGSPLMEHLHYFLVHPEKFEAAIPAHSYTSSAVKLQQASRTSPVLDLDRLIEMLEAVESQRIQIPAEGEPHDDTDLSKEAEDVDDLVSETLAKIHSLQGRNKEAIKMYERLIEKDESKADHYKEQINKLKQEPKK
;
A
#
# COMPACT_ATOMS: atom_id res chain seq x y z
N MET A 1 15.14 4.70 32.42
CA MET A 1 14.02 4.29 31.55
C MET A 1 13.06 3.29 32.21
N GLN A 2 11.78 3.24 31.79
CA GLN A 2 10.83 2.17 32.16
C GLN A 2 11.28 0.81 31.57
N GLU A 3 11.03 -0.28 32.29
CA GLU A 3 11.29 -1.64 31.80
C GLU A 3 10.36 -1.95 30.61
N LEU A 4 10.93 -2.45 29.52
CA LEU A 4 10.16 -2.85 28.35
C LEU A 4 9.61 -4.27 28.56
N PRO A 5 8.38 -4.57 28.11
CA PRO A 5 7.72 -5.85 28.34
C PRO A 5 8.27 -7.00 27.48
N PHE A 6 9.43 -6.82 26.83
CA PHE A 6 10.03 -7.81 25.94
C PHE A 6 11.56 -7.70 25.95
N ASN A 7 12.22 -8.79 25.58
CA ASN A 7 13.67 -8.85 25.54
C ASN A 7 14.25 -8.09 24.33
N ILE A 8 15.16 -7.16 24.57
CA ILE A 8 15.80 -6.38 23.53
C ILE A 8 17.00 -7.16 22.98
N PRO A 9 17.15 -7.31 21.65
CA PRO A 9 18.34 -7.91 21.07
C PRO A 9 19.62 -7.22 21.57
N LYS A 10 20.67 -7.99 21.88
CA LYS A 10 21.96 -7.47 22.39
C LYS A 10 22.58 -6.39 21.49
N SER A 11 22.29 -6.42 20.19
CA SER A 11 22.76 -5.43 19.22
C SER A 11 22.10 -4.05 19.40
N LEU A 12 20.95 -3.98 20.08
CA LEU A 12 20.18 -2.77 20.31
C LEU A 12 20.21 -2.29 21.79
N SER A 13 20.57 -3.15 22.74
CA SER A 13 20.59 -2.82 24.18
C SER A 13 21.45 -1.59 24.50
N SER A 14 22.60 -1.46 23.84
CA SER A 14 23.51 -0.31 24.04
C SER A 14 22.90 1.05 23.70
N TYR A 15 21.89 1.09 22.81
CA TYR A 15 21.19 2.33 22.50
C TYR A 15 20.24 2.71 23.62
N VAL A 16 19.63 1.73 24.29
CA VAL A 16 18.75 1.99 25.42
C VAL A 16 19.57 2.48 26.61
N GLU A 17 20.63 1.79 26.99
CA GLU A 17 21.49 2.23 28.10
C GLU A 17 22.00 3.68 27.95
N LYS A 18 22.40 4.07 26.73
CA LYS A 18 22.98 5.39 26.46
C LYS A 18 21.94 6.48 26.17
N PHE A 19 20.67 6.12 26.01
CA PHE A 19 19.65 7.08 25.64
C PHE A 19 19.42 8.12 26.74
N ASP A 20 19.51 7.71 28.02
CA ASP A 20 19.33 8.62 29.16
C ASP A 20 20.47 9.67 29.24
N GLU A 21 21.66 9.40 28.67
CA GLU A 21 22.79 10.34 28.62
C GLU A 21 22.65 11.38 27.50
N ASP A 22 22.36 10.94 26.27
CA ASP A 22 22.23 11.83 25.09
C ASP A 22 21.12 11.33 24.14
N PRO A 23 19.85 11.69 24.43
CA PRO A 23 18.69 11.21 23.68
C PRO A 23 18.76 11.54 22.20
N LYS A 24 19.20 12.76 21.86
CA LYS A 24 19.21 13.26 20.47
C LYS A 24 20.25 12.53 19.64
N LYS A 25 21.48 12.37 20.15
CA LYS A 25 22.58 11.72 19.44
C LYS A 25 22.33 10.22 19.29
N VAL A 26 21.81 9.58 20.34
CA VAL A 26 21.47 8.14 20.31
C VAL A 26 20.38 7.87 19.29
N THR A 27 19.32 8.68 19.25
CA THR A 27 18.25 8.57 18.25
C THR A 27 18.79 8.67 16.83
N GLN A 28 19.68 9.62 16.56
CA GLN A 28 20.31 9.76 15.25
C GLN A 28 21.20 8.56 14.89
N LYS A 29 21.98 8.04 15.84
CA LYS A 29 22.82 6.85 15.64
C LYS A 29 21.96 5.61 15.36
N LEU A 30 20.89 5.40 16.12
CA LEU A 30 19.96 4.30 15.91
C LEU A 30 19.31 4.41 14.53
N LYS A 31 18.81 5.60 14.14
CA LYS A 31 18.27 5.83 12.79
C LYS A 31 19.27 5.49 11.68
N LYS A 32 20.55 5.86 11.84
CA LYS A 32 21.60 5.51 10.86
C LYS A 32 21.88 4.00 10.83
N HIS A 33 21.85 3.32 11.98
CA HIS A 33 22.02 1.88 12.08
C HIS A 33 20.88 1.14 11.37
N LEU A 34 19.63 1.51 11.62
CA LEU A 34 18.46 0.86 11.00
C LEU A 34 18.43 1.01 9.48
N LYS A 35 18.86 2.16 8.95
CA LYS A 35 19.01 2.35 7.50
C LYS A 35 19.93 1.31 6.83
N LYS A 36 20.91 0.76 7.55
CA LYS A 36 21.85 -0.24 7.01
C LYS A 36 21.42 -1.69 7.26
N ARG A 37 20.59 -1.91 8.29
CA ARG A 37 20.29 -3.25 8.83
C ARG A 37 19.10 -3.93 8.15
N GLY A 38 18.28 -3.17 7.40
CA GLY A 38 17.13 -3.69 6.68
C GLY A 38 15.87 -3.76 7.55
N PRO A 39 15.00 -4.77 7.34
CA PRO A 39 13.71 -4.88 8.05
C PRO A 39 13.92 -5.28 9.52
N ASP A 40 13.69 -4.34 10.45
CA ASP A 40 13.87 -4.56 11.88
C ASP A 40 12.73 -3.94 12.71
N ALA A 41 11.77 -4.78 13.09
CA ALA A 41 10.60 -4.33 13.86
C ALA A 41 10.98 -3.75 15.23
N VAL A 42 11.90 -4.39 15.97
CA VAL A 42 12.30 -3.96 17.32
C VAL A 42 13.11 -2.67 17.25
N GLY A 43 13.96 -2.54 16.25
CA GLY A 43 14.69 -1.31 15.98
C GLY A 43 13.76 -0.12 15.71
N HIS A 44 12.77 -0.31 14.84
CA HIS A 44 11.79 0.73 14.55
C HIS A 44 10.86 1.04 15.73
N PHE A 45 10.54 0.05 16.56
CA PHE A 45 9.87 0.27 17.86
C PHE A 45 10.71 1.18 18.77
N LEU A 46 12.00 0.88 18.97
CA LEU A 46 12.86 1.69 19.84
C LEU A 46 13.00 3.12 19.31
N LEU A 47 13.12 3.27 17.99
CA LEU A 47 13.21 4.60 17.38
C LEU A 47 11.90 5.38 17.56
N SER A 48 10.75 4.72 17.42
CA SER A 48 9.44 5.26 17.71
C SER A 48 9.31 5.71 19.17
N TRP A 49 9.75 4.87 20.11
CA TRP A 49 9.75 5.15 21.54
C TRP A 49 10.65 6.35 21.90
N PHE A 50 11.84 6.41 21.32
CA PHE A 50 12.77 7.52 21.50
C PHE A 50 12.19 8.85 20.98
N TYR A 51 11.47 8.82 19.86
CA TYR A 51 10.76 10.00 19.36
C TYR A 51 9.60 10.40 20.26
N HIS A 52 8.86 9.43 20.81
CA HIS A 52 7.78 9.70 21.76
C HIS A 52 8.30 10.40 23.02
N ILE A 53 9.40 9.93 23.61
CA ILE A 53 10.01 10.57 24.79
C ILE A 53 10.49 12.01 24.48
N GLN A 54 10.92 12.26 23.23
CA GLN A 54 11.33 13.59 22.77
C GLN A 54 10.16 14.48 22.32
N ASP A 55 8.91 14.09 22.57
CA ASP A 55 7.68 14.77 22.17
C ASP A 55 7.54 14.98 20.64
N LYS A 56 8.22 14.15 19.84
CA LYS A 56 8.16 14.14 18.37
C LYS A 56 7.11 13.17 17.87
N LYS A 57 5.83 13.52 18.08
CA LYS A 57 4.69 12.64 17.85
C LYS A 57 4.59 12.12 16.41
N SER A 58 4.82 12.99 15.42
CA SER A 58 4.69 12.63 14.00
C SER A 58 5.70 11.56 13.58
N GLU A 59 6.94 11.71 14.03
CA GLU A 59 8.04 10.80 13.74
C GLU A 59 7.88 9.49 14.52
N ALA A 60 7.40 9.57 15.77
CA ALA A 60 7.09 8.41 16.59
C ALA A 60 6.05 7.51 15.92
N VAL A 61 4.96 8.09 15.41
CA VAL A 61 3.90 7.36 14.68
C VAL A 61 4.43 6.77 13.37
N LYS A 62 5.22 7.54 12.61
CA LYS A 62 5.79 7.08 11.35
C LYS A 62 6.67 5.84 11.52
N GLU A 63 7.53 5.84 12.54
CA GLU A 63 8.39 4.69 12.82
C GLU A 63 7.59 3.53 13.45
N ALA A 64 6.52 3.82 14.21
CA ALA A 64 5.63 2.79 14.75
C ALA A 64 4.88 2.04 13.63
N LEU A 65 4.43 2.75 12.60
CA LEU A 65 3.83 2.11 11.41
C LEU A 65 4.82 1.22 10.68
N LYS A 66 6.11 1.60 10.60
CA LYS A 66 7.13 0.71 10.03
C LYS A 66 7.34 -0.55 10.88
N ALA A 67 7.36 -0.41 12.21
CA ALA A 67 7.44 -1.57 13.10
C ALA A 67 6.26 -2.53 12.86
N LYS A 68 5.04 -2.01 12.68
CA LYS A 68 3.86 -2.79 12.25
C LYS A 68 4.10 -3.48 10.90
N THR A 69 4.64 -2.78 9.90
CA THR A 69 4.89 -3.40 8.59
C THR A 69 5.89 -4.56 8.66
N TYR A 70 6.89 -4.50 9.55
CA TYR A 70 7.88 -5.56 9.69
C TYR A 70 7.43 -6.72 10.58
N ALA A 71 6.51 -6.48 11.52
CA ALA A 71 5.97 -7.52 12.40
C ALA A 71 4.44 -7.36 12.61
N PRO A 72 3.62 -7.56 11.56
CA PRO A 72 2.18 -7.31 11.63
C PRO A 72 1.44 -8.31 12.54
N GLY A 73 1.98 -9.52 12.74
CA GLY A 73 1.40 -10.52 13.65
C GLY A 73 1.75 -10.31 15.13
N SER A 74 2.56 -9.30 15.46
CA SER A 74 2.86 -8.98 16.86
C SER A 74 1.73 -8.11 17.44
N PRO A 75 1.05 -8.54 18.53
CA PRO A 75 -0.03 -7.77 19.13
C PRO A 75 0.38 -6.34 19.52
N LEU A 76 1.62 -6.20 20.01
CA LEU A 76 2.21 -4.92 20.39
C LEU A 76 2.47 -4.03 19.17
N MET A 77 3.15 -4.55 18.15
CA MET A 77 3.54 -3.74 16.98
C MET A 77 2.33 -3.32 16.15
N GLU A 78 1.30 -4.17 16.08
CA GLU A 78 0.07 -3.89 15.36
C GLU A 78 -0.62 -2.61 15.86
N HIS A 79 -0.61 -2.38 17.17
CA HIS A 79 -1.29 -1.28 17.84
C HIS A 79 -0.34 -0.19 18.37
N LEU A 80 0.96 -0.32 18.13
CA LEU A 80 1.97 0.60 18.64
C LEU A 80 1.67 2.07 18.32
N HIS A 81 1.31 2.35 17.07
CA HIS A 81 0.97 3.70 16.62
C HIS A 81 -0.26 4.29 17.35
N TYR A 82 -1.24 3.46 17.69
CA TYR A 82 -2.41 3.85 18.45
C TYR A 82 -2.02 4.20 19.89
N PHE A 83 -1.24 3.34 20.56
CA PHE A 83 -0.78 3.57 21.92
C PHE A 83 0.02 4.86 22.08
N LEU A 84 0.80 5.28 21.09
CA LEU A 84 1.62 6.49 21.21
C LEU A 84 0.80 7.79 21.16
N VAL A 85 -0.42 7.73 20.63
CA VAL A 85 -1.31 8.88 20.47
C VAL A 85 -2.43 8.88 21.52
N HIS A 86 -2.82 7.69 22.01
CA HIS A 86 -3.92 7.55 22.96
C HIS A 86 -3.55 8.12 24.35
N PRO A 87 -4.47 8.80 25.04
CA PRO A 87 -4.22 9.33 26.40
C PRO A 87 -3.83 8.23 27.40
N GLU A 88 -4.43 7.04 27.27
CA GLU A 88 -4.18 5.88 28.14
C GLU A 88 -2.95 5.06 27.72
N LYS A 89 -2.26 5.46 26.65
CA LYS A 89 -1.03 4.83 26.15
C LYS A 89 -1.17 3.32 25.94
N PHE A 90 -0.34 2.51 26.59
CA PHE A 90 -0.36 1.04 26.48
C PHE A 90 -1.53 0.39 27.22
N GLU A 91 -2.21 1.11 28.12
CA GLU A 91 -3.41 0.65 28.82
C GLU A 91 -4.69 0.89 28.00
N ALA A 92 -4.56 1.52 26.83
CA ALA A 92 -5.69 1.80 25.96
C ALA A 92 -6.39 0.50 25.52
N ALA A 93 -7.70 0.45 25.71
CA ALA A 93 -8.49 -0.70 25.30
C ALA A 93 -8.40 -0.93 23.79
N ILE A 94 -7.81 -2.06 23.40
CA ILE A 94 -7.86 -2.51 22.01
C ILE A 94 -9.18 -3.28 21.82
N PRO A 95 -10.04 -2.90 20.86
CA PRO A 95 -11.22 -3.69 20.57
C PRO A 95 -10.80 -5.09 20.11
N ALA A 96 -11.18 -6.12 20.87
CA ALA A 96 -10.88 -7.53 20.57
C ALA A 96 -11.48 -7.99 19.23
N HIS A 97 -12.49 -7.28 18.76
CA HIS A 97 -13.03 -7.44 17.42
C HIS A 97 -12.31 -6.50 16.48
N SER A 98 -11.19 -6.97 15.92
CA SER A 98 -10.82 -6.49 14.61
C SER A 98 -12.01 -6.76 13.69
N TYR A 99 -12.45 -5.75 12.94
CA TYR A 99 -13.24 -5.98 11.73
C TYR A 99 -12.40 -6.72 10.67
N THR A 100 -11.57 -7.70 11.05
CA THR A 100 -11.37 -8.89 10.23
C THR A 100 -12.73 -9.57 10.15
N SER A 101 -13.57 -9.03 9.25
CA SER A 101 -14.58 -9.77 8.50
C SER A 101 -14.92 -11.08 9.18
N SER A 102 -15.75 -10.99 10.23
CA SER A 102 -16.41 -12.13 10.85
C SER A 102 -16.77 -13.08 9.74
N ALA A 103 -16.02 -14.18 9.61
CA ALA A 103 -15.91 -15.00 8.42
C ALA A 103 -17.05 -14.72 7.44
N VAL A 104 -16.90 -13.65 6.63
CA VAL A 104 -17.51 -13.69 5.33
C VAL A 104 -16.61 -14.73 4.72
N LYS A 105 -16.98 -16.02 4.92
CA LYS A 105 -16.92 -16.97 3.84
C LYS A 105 -17.53 -16.14 2.74
N LEU A 106 -16.67 -15.50 1.94
CA LEU A 106 -16.99 -15.19 0.57
C LEU A 106 -17.51 -16.55 0.16
N GLN A 107 -18.85 -16.67 0.10
CA GLN A 107 -19.43 -17.75 -0.64
C GLN A 107 -18.67 -17.60 -1.94
N GLN A 108 -17.80 -18.58 -2.19
CA GLN A 108 -17.11 -18.69 -3.46
C GLN A 108 -18.26 -18.97 -4.42
N ALA A 109 -19.00 -17.91 -4.75
CA ALA A 109 -19.95 -17.87 -5.81
C ALA A 109 -19.08 -18.10 -7.02
N SER A 110 -18.92 -19.38 -7.35
CA SER A 110 -18.31 -19.93 -8.56
C SER A 110 -17.43 -18.90 -9.27
N ARG A 111 -16.33 -18.49 -8.63
CA ARG A 111 -15.40 -17.55 -9.23
C ARG A 111 -14.59 -18.39 -10.20
N THR A 112 -15.12 -18.59 -11.40
CA THR A 112 -14.39 -19.11 -12.57
C THR A 112 -13.44 -18.04 -13.10
N SER A 113 -12.68 -17.38 -12.21
CA SER A 113 -11.62 -16.46 -12.61
C SER A 113 -10.33 -17.27 -12.81
N PRO A 114 -9.62 -17.12 -13.94
CA PRO A 114 -8.37 -17.85 -14.24
C PRO A 114 -7.28 -17.73 -13.17
N VAL A 115 -7.41 -16.76 -12.26
CA VAL A 115 -6.44 -16.45 -11.20
C VAL A 115 -6.51 -17.44 -10.01
N LEU A 116 -7.60 -18.21 -9.86
CA LEU A 116 -7.78 -19.16 -8.74
C LEU A 116 -7.48 -20.62 -9.10
N ASP A 117 -7.25 -20.90 -10.39
CA ASP A 117 -6.86 -22.23 -10.86
C ASP A 117 -5.34 -22.31 -10.84
N LEU A 118 -4.80 -22.83 -9.72
CA LEU A 118 -3.36 -22.90 -9.49
C LEU A 118 -2.66 -23.70 -10.59
N ASP A 119 -3.29 -24.76 -11.11
CA ASP A 119 -2.70 -25.59 -12.16
C ASP A 119 -2.64 -24.83 -13.49
N ARG A 120 -3.68 -24.07 -13.83
CA ARG A 120 -3.67 -23.17 -14.99
C ARG A 120 -2.68 -22.01 -14.82
N LEU A 121 -2.50 -21.52 -13.60
CA LEU A 121 -1.53 -20.47 -13.30
C LEU A 121 -0.09 -20.99 -13.43
N ILE A 122 0.15 -22.24 -13.01
CA ILE A 122 1.41 -22.96 -13.20
C ILE A 122 1.67 -23.15 -14.70
N GLU A 123 0.68 -23.64 -15.46
CA GLU A 123 0.80 -23.82 -16.92
C GLU A 123 1.06 -22.49 -17.64
N MET A 124 0.42 -21.39 -17.22
CA MET A 124 0.69 -20.05 -17.74
C MET A 124 2.10 -19.55 -17.39
N LEU A 125 2.59 -19.79 -16.17
CA LEU A 125 3.93 -19.39 -15.76
C LEU A 125 5.02 -20.23 -16.44
N GLU A 126 4.77 -21.52 -16.63
CA GLU A 126 5.66 -22.45 -17.34
C GLU A 126 5.72 -22.10 -18.83
N ALA A 127 4.59 -21.73 -19.43
CA ALA A 127 4.56 -21.19 -20.79
C ALA A 127 5.36 -19.87 -20.91
N VAL A 128 5.29 -18.98 -19.91
CA VAL A 128 6.06 -17.72 -19.89
C VAL A 128 7.56 -17.95 -19.69
N GLU A 129 7.98 -19.06 -19.07
CA GLU A 129 9.40 -19.40 -18.97
C GLU A 129 10.04 -19.62 -20.35
N SER A 130 9.26 -20.12 -21.33
CA SER A 130 9.70 -20.24 -22.73
C SER A 130 9.78 -18.89 -23.48
N GLN A 131 9.14 -17.84 -22.95
CA GLN A 131 9.12 -16.47 -23.48
C GLN A 131 10.01 -15.50 -22.71
N ARG A 132 10.89 -15.98 -21.82
CA ARG A 132 11.90 -15.12 -21.18
C ARG A 132 12.69 -14.40 -22.26
N ILE A 133 12.75 -13.06 -22.15
CA ILE A 133 13.56 -12.20 -23.00
C ILE A 133 14.99 -12.72 -22.96
N GLN A 134 15.45 -13.31 -24.06
CA GLN A 134 16.85 -13.63 -24.24
C GLN A 134 17.54 -12.29 -24.47
N ILE A 135 18.33 -11.85 -23.50
CA ILE A 135 19.19 -10.69 -23.68
C ILE A 135 20.21 -11.11 -24.76
N PRO A 136 20.24 -10.44 -25.93
CA PRO A 136 21.17 -10.82 -26.98
C PRO A 136 22.59 -10.77 -26.43
N ALA A 137 23.37 -11.81 -26.67
CA ALA A 137 24.78 -11.81 -26.30
C ALA A 137 25.52 -10.69 -27.05
N GLU A 138 26.62 -10.19 -26.49
CA GLU A 138 27.42 -9.15 -27.14
C GLU A 138 27.77 -9.54 -28.59
N GLY A 139 27.19 -8.84 -29.56
CA GLY A 139 27.42 -9.05 -31.00
C GLY A 139 26.19 -9.39 -31.85
N GLU A 140 25.01 -9.59 -31.27
CA GLU A 140 23.77 -9.78 -32.05
C GLU A 140 23.07 -8.45 -32.41
N PRO A 141 22.42 -8.35 -33.58
CA PRO A 141 21.75 -7.13 -34.03
C PRO A 141 20.53 -6.83 -33.15
N HIS A 142 20.48 -5.62 -32.59
CA HIS A 142 19.36 -5.12 -31.81
C HIS A 142 18.22 -4.71 -32.76
N ASP A 143 16.97 -5.08 -32.45
CA ASP A 143 15.81 -4.58 -33.17
C ASP A 143 15.46 -3.17 -32.67
N ASP A 144 15.78 -2.16 -33.47
CA ASP A 144 15.55 -0.74 -33.18
C ASP A 144 14.20 -0.27 -33.74
N THR A 145 13.19 -1.15 -33.76
CA THR A 145 11.85 -0.80 -34.22
C THR A 145 11.24 0.30 -33.34
N ASP A 146 10.93 1.43 -33.95
CA ASP A 146 10.31 2.57 -33.29
C ASP A 146 8.83 2.31 -33.00
N LEU A 147 8.55 1.85 -31.77
CA LEU A 147 7.21 1.54 -31.27
C LEU A 147 6.38 2.80 -30.92
N SER A 148 6.89 4.00 -31.18
CA SER A 148 6.20 5.26 -30.84
C SER A 148 4.80 5.36 -31.48
N LYS A 149 4.58 4.73 -32.63
CA LYS A 149 3.30 4.74 -33.34
C LYS A 149 2.22 3.89 -32.66
N GLU A 150 2.60 2.79 -32.00
CA GLU A 150 1.65 1.93 -31.26
C GLU A 150 1.27 2.57 -29.91
N ALA A 151 2.12 3.44 -29.37
CA ALA A 151 1.85 4.21 -28.16
C ALA A 151 0.89 5.40 -28.36
N GLU A 152 0.57 5.78 -29.60
CA GLU A 152 -0.50 6.76 -29.87
C GLU A 152 -1.91 6.16 -29.69
N ASP A 153 -2.05 4.84 -29.74
CA ASP A 153 -3.35 4.14 -29.63
C ASP A 153 -3.87 4.02 -28.19
N VAL A 154 -3.13 4.55 -27.21
CA VAL A 154 -3.51 4.54 -25.78
C VAL A 154 -4.47 5.67 -25.42
N ASP A 155 -4.66 6.65 -26.31
CA ASP A 155 -5.64 7.75 -26.17
C ASP A 155 -7.10 7.27 -26.26
N ASP A 156 -7.31 6.00 -26.68
CA ASP A 156 -8.62 5.34 -26.72
C ASP A 156 -8.95 4.50 -25.47
N LEU A 157 -8.13 4.62 -24.41
CA LEU A 157 -8.39 3.95 -23.13
C LEU A 157 -9.55 4.60 -22.37
N VAL A 158 -10.78 4.25 -22.75
CA VAL A 158 -12.00 4.64 -22.04
C VAL A 158 -12.34 3.58 -20.98
N SER A 159 -12.33 3.97 -19.71
CA SER A 159 -12.76 3.11 -18.59
C SER A 159 -13.68 3.86 -17.63
N GLU A 160 -14.57 3.13 -16.95
CA GLU A 160 -15.49 3.68 -15.94
C GLU A 160 -14.71 4.39 -14.81
N THR A 161 -13.60 3.78 -14.37
CA THR A 161 -12.72 4.35 -13.35
C THR A 161 -12.16 5.71 -13.79
N LEU A 162 -11.73 5.82 -15.05
CA LEU A 162 -11.22 7.07 -15.60
C LEU A 162 -12.33 8.13 -15.65
N ALA A 163 -13.51 7.79 -16.16
CA ALA A 163 -14.66 8.69 -16.18
C ALA A 163 -15.02 9.22 -14.77
N LYS A 164 -14.96 8.35 -13.76
CA LYS A 164 -15.18 8.73 -12.35
C LYS A 164 -14.10 9.66 -11.80
N ILE A 165 -12.83 9.45 -12.15
CA ILE A 165 -11.73 10.35 -11.76
C ILE A 165 -11.95 11.74 -12.35
N HIS A 166 -12.28 11.84 -13.64
CA HIS A 166 -12.57 13.14 -14.29
C HIS A 166 -13.75 13.87 -13.64
N SER A 167 -14.80 13.14 -13.24
CA SER A 167 -15.92 13.70 -12.46
C SER A 167 -15.46 14.27 -11.11
N LEU A 168 -14.66 13.52 -10.35
CA LEU A 168 -14.14 13.99 -9.05
C LEU A 168 -13.24 15.22 -9.18
N GLN A 169 -12.56 15.38 -10.32
CA GLN A 169 -11.73 16.53 -10.63
C GLN A 169 -12.54 17.75 -11.14
N GLY A 170 -13.87 17.67 -11.17
CA GLY A 170 -14.76 18.72 -11.69
C GLY A 170 -14.74 18.84 -13.22
N ARG A 171 -14.09 17.90 -13.92
CA ARG A 171 -14.04 17.85 -15.39
C ARG A 171 -15.25 17.10 -15.95
N ASN A 172 -16.45 17.56 -15.58
CA ASN A 172 -17.70 16.86 -15.88
C ASN A 172 -17.93 16.66 -17.38
N LYS A 173 -17.45 17.59 -18.22
CA LYS A 173 -17.55 17.46 -19.69
C LYS A 173 -16.75 16.27 -20.24
N GLU A 174 -15.56 16.03 -19.69
CA GLU A 174 -14.70 14.91 -20.11
C GLU A 174 -15.26 13.59 -19.58
N ALA A 175 -15.74 13.57 -18.34
CA ALA A 175 -16.41 12.41 -17.76
C ALA A 175 -17.65 11.99 -18.56
N ILE A 176 -18.49 12.95 -18.99
CA ILE A 176 -19.67 12.67 -19.82
C ILE A 176 -19.27 12.03 -21.16
N LYS A 177 -18.28 12.59 -21.86
CA LYS A 177 -17.77 12.02 -23.13
C LYS A 177 -17.27 10.59 -22.97
N MET A 178 -16.59 10.30 -21.85
CA MET A 178 -16.12 8.95 -21.55
C MET A 178 -17.28 7.98 -21.30
N TYR A 179 -18.31 8.39 -20.54
CA TYR A 179 -19.50 7.56 -20.35
C TYR A 179 -20.28 7.33 -21.65
N GLU A 180 -20.35 8.33 -22.54
CA GLU A 180 -20.95 8.18 -23.87
C GLU A 180 -20.22 7.12 -24.71
N ARG A 181 -18.88 7.17 -24.75
CA ARG A 181 -18.08 6.13 -25.40
C ARG A 181 -18.21 4.74 -24.75
N LEU A 182 -18.39 4.68 -23.43
CA LEU A 182 -18.64 3.40 -22.74
C LEU A 182 -19.99 2.79 -23.09
N ILE A 183 -21.00 3.60 -23.40
CA ILE A 183 -22.30 3.12 -23.89
C ILE A 183 -22.15 2.49 -25.27
N GLU A 184 -21.34 3.10 -26.16
CA GLU A 184 -21.08 2.56 -27.50
C GLU A 184 -20.29 1.25 -27.47
N LYS A 185 -19.42 1.06 -26.47
CA LYS A 185 -18.58 -0.14 -26.32
C LYS A 185 -19.25 -1.28 -25.55
N ASP A 186 -20.11 -0.97 -24.58
CA ASP A 186 -20.78 -1.94 -23.71
C ASP A 186 -22.23 -1.53 -23.44
N GLU A 187 -23.14 -2.02 -24.28
CA GLU A 187 -24.58 -1.76 -24.17
C GLU A 187 -25.20 -2.37 -22.89
N SER A 188 -24.57 -3.38 -22.28
CA SER A 188 -25.14 -4.09 -21.12
C SER A 188 -25.26 -3.18 -19.88
N LYS A 189 -24.43 -2.15 -19.81
CA LYS A 189 -24.40 -1.15 -18.73
C LYS A 189 -24.87 0.24 -19.18
N ALA A 190 -25.49 0.33 -20.36
CA ALA A 190 -25.89 1.60 -20.94
C ALA A 190 -26.78 2.44 -20.00
N ASP A 191 -27.72 1.80 -19.31
CA ASP A 191 -28.62 2.48 -18.37
C ASP A 191 -27.87 3.04 -17.16
N HIS A 192 -26.90 2.29 -16.62
CA HIS A 192 -26.03 2.77 -15.55
C HIS A 192 -25.23 4.00 -15.99
N TYR A 193 -24.63 3.97 -17.19
CA TYR A 193 -23.87 5.12 -17.69
C TYR A 193 -24.74 6.34 -17.96
N LYS A 194 -25.97 6.16 -18.48
CA LYS A 194 -26.95 7.24 -18.65
C LYS A 194 -27.32 7.89 -17.31
N GLU A 195 -27.50 7.11 -16.25
CA GLU A 195 -27.74 7.66 -14.91
C GLU A 195 -26.57 8.51 -14.42
N GLN A 196 -25.33 8.06 -14.61
CA GLN A 196 -24.15 8.84 -14.22
C GLN A 196 -24.03 10.14 -15.02
N ILE A 197 -24.31 10.10 -16.33
CA ILE A 197 -24.37 11.31 -17.16
C ILE A 197 -25.42 12.29 -16.63
N ASN A 198 -26.60 11.81 -16.23
CA ASN A 198 -27.67 12.65 -15.70
C ASN A 198 -27.27 13.31 -14.37
N LYS A 199 -26.61 12.58 -13.47
CA LYS A 199 -26.06 13.15 -12.21
C LYS A 199 -25.07 14.27 -12.51
N LEU A 200 -24.14 14.05 -13.43
CA LEU A 200 -23.13 15.05 -13.81
C LEU A 200 -23.71 16.29 -14.49
N LYS A 201 -24.86 16.17 -15.18
CA LYS A 201 -25.57 17.30 -15.79
C LYS A 201 -26.37 18.11 -14.77
N GLN A 202 -26.80 17.50 -13.67
CA GLN A 202 -27.60 18.15 -12.61
C GLN A 202 -26.75 18.80 -11.53
N GLU A 203 -25.47 18.46 -11.40
CA GLU A 203 -24.56 19.15 -10.50
C GLU A 203 -24.23 20.56 -11.03
N PRO A 204 -24.70 21.64 -10.36
CA PRO A 204 -24.31 22.99 -10.73
C PRO A 204 -22.82 23.17 -10.44
N LYS A 205 -22.11 23.79 -11.39
CA LYS A 205 -20.71 24.19 -11.25
C LYS A 205 -20.52 24.90 -9.90
N LYS A 206 -19.71 24.32 -9.02
CA LYS A 206 -19.14 25.04 -7.88
C LYS A 206 -18.02 25.96 -8.35
#